data_AF-A0A1B6G2G5-F1
#
_entry.id   AF-A0A1B6G2G5-F1
#
_cell.length_a   1.000
_cell.length_b   1.000
_cell.length_c   1.000
_cell.angle_alpha   90.00
_cell.angle_beta   90.00
_cell.angle_gamma   90.00
#
_symmetry.space_group_name_H-M   'P 1'
#
loop_
_entity.id
_entity.type
_entity.pdbx_description
1 polymer ?
#
loop_
_entity_poly.entity_id
_entity_poly.type
_entity_poly.pdbx_seq_one_letter_code
_entity_poly.pdbx_strand_id
1 'polypeptide(L)'
;KEIRTKEEPDAEFRYEAVVVIHKDLEINSIEGLRGLKSCHTGVGRNVGYKIPITKLTKMGILPPLNNTKLSPRENELKALSTFFSKSCIVGKWSPDKEINQRLKQEYSNLCQLCEFPD
;
A
#
# COMPACT_ATOMS: atom_id res chain seq x y z
N LYS A 1 13.71 15.16 18.88
CA LYS A 1 12.44 15.25 19.63
C LYS A 1 11.33 14.78 18.71
N GLU A 2 10.52 13.80 19.11
CA GLU A 2 9.43 13.31 18.28
C GLU A 2 8.31 14.36 18.19
N ILE A 3 7.73 14.56 17.01
CA ILE A 3 6.61 15.49 16.81
C ILE A 3 5.32 14.79 17.24
N ARG A 4 4.70 15.29 18.31
CA ARG A 4 3.44 14.79 18.90
C ARG A 4 2.29 15.77 18.68
N THR A 5 1.06 15.28 18.71
CA THR A 5 -0.16 16.12 18.68
C THR A 5 -0.31 16.86 20.01
N LYS A 6 -1.09 17.95 20.03
CA LYS A 6 -1.36 18.69 21.28
C LYS A 6 -2.39 17.97 22.13
N GLU A 7 -3.26 17.22 21.46
CA GLU A 7 -4.39 16.49 22.01
C GLU A 7 -3.94 15.23 22.74
N GLU A 8 -2.89 14.57 22.23
CA GLU A 8 -2.39 13.29 22.76
C GLU A 8 -0.85 13.31 22.94
N PRO A 9 -0.32 14.17 23.82
CA PRO A 9 1.13 14.37 23.97
C PRO A 9 1.85 13.13 24.52
N ASP A 10 1.14 12.32 25.31
CA ASP A 10 1.67 11.15 26.03
C ASP A 10 1.22 9.81 25.42
N ALA A 11 0.61 9.82 24.23
CA ALA A 11 0.22 8.59 23.55
C ALA A 11 1.43 7.67 23.35
N GLU A 12 1.24 6.36 23.54
CA GLU A 12 2.32 5.36 23.35
C GLU A 12 2.92 5.46 21.94
N PHE A 13 2.06 5.54 20.93
CA PHE A 13 2.45 5.71 19.53
C PHE A 13 2.13 7.10 19.01
N ARG A 14 2.94 7.59 18.05
CA ARG A 14 2.68 8.86 17.37
C ARG A 14 1.39 8.83 16.52
N TYR A 15 1.08 7.67 15.95
CA TYR A 15 -0.14 7.35 15.23
C TYR A 15 -0.22 5.83 15.03
N GLU A 16 -1.44 5.31 14.93
CA GLU A 16 -1.70 3.90 14.68
C GLU A 16 -2.08 3.66 13.20
N ALA A 17 -1.77 2.47 12.70
CA ALA A 17 -2.19 2.05 11.37
C ALA A 17 -3.53 1.33 11.45
N VAL A 18 -4.52 1.80 10.69
CA VAL A 18 -5.85 1.21 10.63
C VAL A 18 -6.25 0.92 9.18
N VAL A 19 -7.15 -0.03 8.99
CA VAL A 19 -7.85 -0.26 7.72
C VAL A 19 -9.28 0.21 7.89
N VAL A 20 -9.72 1.11 7.02
CA VAL A 20 -11.08 1.64 7.03
C VAL A 20 -11.84 1.07 5.85
N ILE A 21 -13.01 0.51 6.11
CA ILE A 21 -13.91 -0.06 5.11
C ILE A 21 -15.30 0.55 5.26
N HIS A 22 -16.10 0.49 4.20
CA HIS A 22 -17.51 0.85 4.31
C HIS A 22 -18.28 -0.21 5.10
N LYS A 23 -19.32 0.23 5.83
CA LYS A 23 -20.14 -0.64 6.70
C LYS A 23 -20.94 -1.71 5.95
N ASP A 24 -21.20 -1.49 4.67
CA ASP A 24 -21.99 -2.36 3.79
C ASP A 24 -21.10 -3.39 3.05
N LEU A 25 -19.78 -3.32 3.21
CA LEU A 25 -18.88 -4.37 2.75
C LEU A 25 -18.94 -5.56 3.72
N GLU A 26 -19.49 -6.67 3.26
CA GLU A 26 -19.55 -7.94 4.01
C GLU A 26 -18.18 -8.63 4.05
N ILE A 27 -17.25 -8.07 4.83
CA ILE A 27 -15.89 -8.58 5.00
C ILE A 27 -15.75 -9.15 6.41
N ASN A 28 -15.70 -10.48 6.51
CA ASN A 28 -15.59 -11.19 7.79
C ASN A 28 -14.12 -11.54 8.15
N SER A 29 -13.18 -11.30 7.24
CA SER A 29 -11.75 -11.56 7.45
C SER A 29 -10.87 -10.74 6.50
N ILE A 30 -9.57 -10.68 6.79
CA ILE A 30 -8.60 -9.90 6.00
C ILE A 30 -8.45 -10.44 4.56
N GLU A 31 -8.70 -11.72 4.34
CA GLU A 31 -8.75 -12.37 3.02
C GLU A 31 -9.77 -11.71 2.11
N GLY A 32 -10.88 -11.21 2.67
CA GLY A 32 -11.94 -10.51 1.95
C GLY A 32 -11.52 -9.18 1.33
N LEU A 33 -10.31 -8.68 1.63
CA LEU A 33 -9.73 -7.51 0.96
C LEU A 33 -9.27 -7.82 -0.48
N ARG A 34 -9.10 -9.09 -0.84
CA ARG A 34 -8.65 -9.49 -2.17
C ARG A 34 -9.67 -9.06 -3.23
N GLY A 35 -9.17 -8.46 -4.31
CA GLY A 35 -9.97 -7.99 -5.43
C GLY A 35 -10.69 -6.66 -5.17
N LEU A 36 -10.67 -6.13 -3.95
CA LEU A 36 -11.26 -4.83 -3.64
C LEU A 36 -10.46 -3.68 -4.25
N LYS A 37 -11.07 -2.50 -4.22
CA LYS A 37 -10.43 -1.21 -4.47
C LYS A 37 -9.70 -0.76 -3.22
N SER A 38 -8.50 -0.18 -3.35
CA SER A 38 -7.73 0.28 -2.19
C SER A 38 -7.20 1.72 -2.33
N CYS A 39 -7.24 2.47 -1.24
CA CYS A 39 -6.70 3.83 -1.17
C CYS A 39 -5.52 3.87 -0.22
N HIS A 40 -4.37 4.35 -0.69
CA HIS A 40 -3.14 4.36 0.07
C HIS A 40 -2.58 5.77 0.19
N THR A 41 -1.89 6.05 1.30
CA THR A 41 -1.29 7.37 1.53
C THR A 41 -0.14 7.71 0.57
N GLY A 42 0.42 6.71 -0.12
CA GLY A 42 1.57 6.84 -1.02
C GLY A 42 2.70 5.86 -0.73
N VAL A 43 3.53 5.62 -1.73
CA VAL A 43 4.62 4.64 -1.71
C VAL A 43 5.64 4.94 -0.60
N GLY A 44 6.11 3.91 0.09
CA GLY A 44 7.16 4.03 1.13
C GLY A 44 6.72 4.69 2.45
N ARG A 45 5.46 5.12 2.58
CA ARG A 45 4.89 5.64 3.83
C ARG A 45 4.55 4.50 4.80
N ASN A 46 4.37 4.82 6.09
CA ASN A 46 4.12 3.80 7.12
C ASN A 46 2.71 3.20 7.01
N VAL A 47 1.69 3.93 7.48
CA VAL A 47 0.31 3.41 7.66
C VAL A 47 -0.35 2.98 6.36
N GLY A 48 -0.10 3.68 5.25
CA GLY A 48 -0.72 3.37 3.97
C GLY A 48 0.12 2.50 3.04
N TYR A 49 1.31 2.03 3.42
CA TYR A 49 2.14 1.22 2.51
C TYR A 49 2.96 0.15 3.24
N LYS A 50 3.97 0.53 4.02
CA LYS A 50 4.90 -0.42 4.67
C LYS A 50 4.21 -1.34 5.67
N ILE A 51 3.34 -0.78 6.51
CA ILE A 51 2.63 -1.55 7.55
C ILE A 51 1.64 -2.56 6.91
N PRO A 52 0.75 -2.15 5.98
CA PRO A 52 -0.12 -3.08 5.27
C PRO A 52 0.62 -4.23 4.58
N ILE A 53 1.68 -3.92 3.82
CA ILE A 53 2.48 -4.95 3.14
C ILE A 53 3.05 -5.94 4.15
N THR A 54 3.70 -5.44 5.21
CA THR A 54 4.33 -6.29 6.23
C THR A 54 3.30 -7.19 6.91
N LYS A 55 2.15 -6.65 7.30
CA LYS A 55 1.12 -7.40 8.01
C LYS A 55 0.48 -8.46 7.11
N LEU A 56 0.10 -8.09 5.88
CA LEU A 56 -0.52 -9.00 4.92
C LEU A 56 0.43 -10.11 4.45
N THR A 57 1.73 -9.82 4.27
CA THR A 57 2.73 -10.86 3.95
C THR A 57 2.93 -11.81 5.12
N LYS A 58 3.02 -11.32 6.38
CA LYS A 58 3.14 -12.19 7.57
C LYS A 58 1.93 -13.09 7.78
N MET A 59 0.74 -12.62 7.37
CA MET A 59 -0.51 -13.39 7.42
C MET A 59 -0.67 -14.36 6.25
N GLY A 60 0.26 -14.39 5.28
CA GLY A 60 0.15 -15.24 4.09
C GLY A 60 -0.89 -14.77 3.06
N ILE A 61 -1.40 -13.54 3.21
CA ILE A 61 -2.43 -12.95 2.34
C ILE A 61 -1.82 -12.43 1.05
N LEU A 62 -0.70 -11.71 1.17
CA LEU A 62 0.14 -11.34 0.04
C LEU A 62 1.14 -12.48 -0.25
N PRO A 63 1.51 -12.69 -1.53
CA PRO A 63 2.55 -13.64 -1.89
C PRO A 63 3.91 -13.25 -1.27
N PRO A 64 4.85 -14.20 -1.13
CA PRO A 64 6.21 -13.91 -0.69
C PRO A 64 6.90 -12.87 -1.58
N LEU A 65 7.56 -11.89 -0.96
CA LEU A 65 8.26 -10.80 -1.65
C LEU A 65 9.73 -11.15 -1.91
N ASN A 66 9.99 -12.32 -2.47
CA ASN A 66 11.34 -12.89 -2.61
C ASN A 66 11.71 -13.25 -4.05
N ASN A 67 10.99 -12.75 -5.06
CA ASN A 67 11.37 -12.97 -6.45
C ASN A 67 12.65 -12.18 -6.77
N THR A 68 13.76 -12.89 -6.89
CA THR A 68 15.10 -12.33 -7.13
C THR A 68 15.26 -11.72 -8.51
N LYS A 69 14.34 -11.98 -9.44
CA LYS A 69 14.33 -11.34 -10.77
C LYS A 69 13.77 -9.92 -10.73
N LEU A 70 13.09 -9.54 -9.65
CA LEU A 70 12.48 -8.23 -9.47
C LEU A 70 13.19 -7.47 -8.35
N SER A 71 13.22 -6.13 -8.45
CA SER A 71 13.66 -5.31 -7.32
C SER A 71 12.72 -5.51 -6.11
N PRO A 72 13.17 -5.24 -4.87
CA PRO A 72 12.28 -5.30 -3.70
C PRO A 72 11.03 -4.44 -3.86
N ARG A 73 11.17 -3.23 -4.41
CA ARG A 73 10.03 -2.34 -4.68
C ARG A 73 9.08 -2.93 -5.72
N GLU A 74 9.59 -3.55 -6.77
CA GLU A 74 8.76 -4.16 -7.79
C GLU A 74 8.04 -5.43 -7.28
N ASN A 75 8.65 -6.19 -6.37
CA ASN A 75 7.96 -7.27 -5.65
C ASN A 75 6.74 -6.72 -4.88
N GLU A 76 6.90 -5.63 -4.12
CA GLU A 76 5.82 -4.98 -3.38
C GLU A 76 4.69 -4.52 -4.31
N LEU A 77 5.04 -3.80 -5.38
CA LEU A 77 4.07 -3.29 -6.35
C LEU A 77 3.32 -4.43 -7.05
N LYS A 78 4.03 -5.47 -7.49
CA LYS A 78 3.41 -6.64 -8.12
C LYS A 78 2.44 -7.34 -7.17
N ALA A 79 2.83 -7.53 -5.91
CA ALA A 79 1.98 -8.16 -4.91
C ALA A 79 0.69 -7.35 -4.68
N LEU A 80 0.79 -6.03 -4.52
CA LEU A 80 -0.37 -5.14 -4.36
C LEU A 80 -1.24 -5.10 -5.61
N SER A 81 -0.63 -5.00 -6.79
CA SER A 81 -1.32 -4.94 -8.09
C SER A 81 -2.09 -6.22 -8.39
N THR A 82 -1.59 -7.37 -7.93
CA THR A 82 -2.28 -8.66 -8.06
C THR A 82 -3.36 -8.84 -6.99
N PHE A 83 -3.18 -8.25 -5.81
CA PHE A 83 -4.09 -8.41 -4.68
C PHE A 83 -5.34 -7.53 -4.79
N PHE A 84 -5.20 -6.27 -5.21
CA PHE A 84 -6.30 -5.32 -5.37
C PHE A 84 -6.67 -5.14 -6.84
N SER A 85 -7.95 -4.92 -7.14
CA SER A 85 -8.38 -4.70 -8.52
C SER A 85 -7.90 -3.35 -9.07
N LYS A 86 -8.08 -2.30 -8.28
CA LYS A 86 -7.61 -0.94 -8.55
C LYS A 86 -7.14 -0.29 -7.26
N SER A 87 -6.15 0.58 -7.36
CA SER A 87 -5.68 1.34 -6.20
C SER A 87 -5.40 2.80 -6.53
N CYS A 88 -5.20 3.59 -5.48
CA CYS A 88 -4.42 4.82 -5.58
C CYS A 88 -3.19 4.74 -4.67
N ILE A 89 -2.00 4.60 -5.28
CA ILE A 89 -0.70 4.60 -4.61
C ILE A 89 0.21 5.65 -5.25
N VAL A 90 0.08 6.89 -4.77
CA VAL A 90 0.83 8.06 -5.27
C VAL A 90 2.32 8.02 -4.91
N GLY A 91 3.08 8.93 -5.52
CA GLY A 91 4.50 9.16 -5.27
C GLY A 91 5.44 8.49 -6.28
N LYS A 92 6.73 8.77 -6.15
CA LYS A 92 7.79 8.19 -6.98
C LYS A 92 8.12 6.77 -6.52
N TRP A 93 7.77 5.80 -7.34
CA TRP A 93 8.01 4.38 -7.07
C TRP A 93 9.49 4.02 -7.21
N SER A 94 10.23 4.72 -8.06
CA SER A 94 11.68 4.66 -8.17
C SER A 94 12.28 6.07 -8.14
N PRO A 95 13.48 6.27 -7.57
CA PRO A 95 14.22 7.52 -7.75
C PRO A 95 14.64 7.75 -9.20
N ASP A 96 14.86 6.66 -9.95
CA ASP A 96 15.14 6.70 -11.37
C ASP A 96 13.87 6.94 -12.19
N LYS A 97 13.92 7.90 -13.11
CA LYS A 97 12.74 8.38 -13.87
C LYS A 97 12.21 7.32 -14.83
N GLU A 98 13.08 6.63 -15.55
CA GLU A 98 12.69 5.63 -16.56
C GLU A 98 12.10 4.40 -15.90
N ILE A 99 12.73 3.92 -14.82
CA ILE A 99 12.20 2.82 -14.02
C ILE A 99 10.86 3.23 -13.39
N ASN A 100 10.74 4.44 -12.87
CA ASN A 100 9.48 4.92 -12.30
C ASN A 100 8.36 4.89 -13.34
N GLN A 101 8.61 5.41 -14.54
CA GLN A 101 7.64 5.42 -15.63
C GLN A 101 7.27 4.00 -16.07
N ARG A 102 8.26 3.11 -16.26
CA ARG A 102 8.03 1.70 -16.59
C ARG A 102 7.14 1.03 -15.56
N LEU A 103 7.46 1.18 -14.26
CA LEU A 103 6.67 0.55 -13.19
C LEU A 103 5.24 1.08 -13.18
N LYS A 104 5.04 2.40 -13.35
CA LYS A 104 3.72 3.05 -13.40
C LYS A 104 2.87 2.54 -14.57
N GLN A 105 3.49 2.27 -15.72
CA GLN A 105 2.82 1.68 -16.88
C GLN A 105 2.46 0.21 -16.64
N GLU A 106 3.43 -0.59 -16.18
CA GLU A 106 3.27 -2.04 -15.92
C GLU A 106 2.17 -2.31 -14.87
N TYR A 107 2.21 -1.58 -13.75
CA TYR A 107 1.26 -1.73 -12.63
C TYR A 107 0.25 -0.59 -12.60
N SER A 108 -0.26 -0.19 -13.77
CA SER A 108 -1.16 0.96 -13.93
C SER A 108 -2.44 0.88 -13.09
N ASN A 109 -2.93 -0.32 -12.77
CA ASN A 109 -4.09 -0.50 -11.89
C ASN A 109 -3.90 0.12 -10.50
N LEU A 110 -2.65 0.27 -10.03
CA LEU A 110 -2.33 0.90 -8.75
C LEU A 110 -2.48 2.43 -8.73
N CYS A 111 -2.72 3.06 -9.89
CA CYS A 111 -2.96 4.50 -10.01
C CYS A 111 -4.39 4.85 -10.46
N GLN A 112 -5.21 3.85 -10.80
CA GLN A 112 -6.52 4.05 -11.43
C GLN A 112 -7.58 4.73 -10.54
N LEU A 113 -7.37 4.80 -9.22
CA LEU A 113 -8.26 5.53 -8.31
C LEU A 113 -7.70 6.90 -7.91
N CYS A 114 -6.51 7.27 -8.39
CA CYS A 114 -5.95 8.58 -8.10
C CYS A 114 -6.64 9.64 -8.95
N GLU A 115 -6.79 10.84 -8.39
CA GLU A 115 -7.31 12.01 -9.10
C GLU A 115 -6.44 12.36 -10.32
N PHE A 116 -5.11 12.27 -10.16
CA PHE A 116 -4.12 12.44 -11.22
C PHE A 116 -3.22 11.19 -11.30
N PRO A 117 -3.49 10.26 -12.25
CA PRO A 117 -2.74 9.01 -12.39
C PRO A 117 -1.32 9.14 -12.95
N ASP A 118 -0.97 10.30 -13.51
CA ASP A 118 0.29 10.59 -14.24
C ASP A 118 1.44 11.08 -13.34
#